data_AF-I4ET15-F1
#
_entry.id   AF-I4ET15-F1
#
_cell.length_a   1.000
_cell.length_b   1.000
_cell.length_c   1.000
_cell.angle_alpha   90.00
_cell.angle_beta   90.00
_cell.angle_gamma   90.00
#
_symmetry.space_group_name_H-M   'P 1'
#
loop_
_entity.id
_entity.type
_entity.pdbx_description
1 polymer ?
#
loop_
_entity_poly.entity_id
_entity_poly.type
_entity_poly.pdbx_seq_one_letter_code
_entity_poly.pdbx_strand_id
1 'polypeptide(L)' 'MSPTVVSLDQLDHDIAVAYIALGVARSSWDRCPSAENAHAVDEAESCVNRLLDDRFAAQQ' A
#
# COMPACT_ATOMS: atom_id res chain seq x y z
N MET A 1 22.60 -3.54 14.79
CA MET A 1 21.16 -3.29 14.60
C MET A 1 20.50 -4.65 14.47
N SER A 2 19.64 -5.03 15.42
CA SER A 2 18.82 -6.24 15.26
C SER A 2 17.85 -6.00 14.11
N PRO A 3 17.66 -6.96 13.18
CA PRO A 3 16.64 -6.83 12.17
C PRO A 3 15.31 -6.65 12.90
N THR A 4 14.60 -5.55 12.62
CA THR A 4 13.20 -5.44 13.01
C THR A 4 12.50 -6.55 12.26
N VAL A 5 12.29 -7.69 12.89
CA VAL A 5 11.49 -8.78 12.33
C VAL A 5 10.07 -8.23 12.28
N VAL A 6 9.71 -7.61 11.17
CA VAL A 6 8.30 -7.31 10.89
C VAL A 6 7.62 -8.68 10.77
N SER A 7 6.68 -8.95 11.66
CA SER A 7 5.94 -10.21 11.62
C SER A 7 5.07 -10.24 10.36
N LEU A 8 4.79 -11.44 9.84
CA LEU A 8 3.86 -11.59 8.71
C LEU A 8 2.49 -10.98 9.01
N ASP A 9 2.03 -11.06 10.25
CA ASP A 9 0.77 -10.44 10.72
C ASP A 9 0.80 -8.91 10.62
N GLN A 10 1.95 -8.29 10.94
CA GLN A 10 2.12 -6.84 10.77
C GLN A 10 2.09 -6.46 9.28
N LEU A 11 2.74 -7.23 8.41
CA LEU A 11 2.68 -7.00 6.96
C LEU A 11 1.26 -7.19 6.42
N ASP A 12 0.53 -8.20 6.87
CA ASP A 12 -0.87 -8.43 6.52
C ASP A 12 -1.75 -7.25 6.93
N HIS A 13 -1.54 -6.72 8.13
CA HIS A 13 -2.24 -5.54 8.61
C HIS A 13 -1.93 -4.30 7.75
N ASP A 14 -0.65 -4.04 7.49
CA ASP A 14 -0.21 -2.87 6.72
C ASP A 14 -0.70 -2.94 5.27
N ILE A 15 -0.71 -4.13 4.66
CA ILE A 15 -1.30 -4.35 3.33
C ILE A 15 -2.79 -4.02 3.34
N ALA A 16 -3.54 -4.48 4.35
CA ALA A 16 -4.98 -4.20 4.45
C ALA A 16 -5.25 -2.68 4.56
N VAL A 17 -4.47 -1.97 5.37
CA VAL A 17 -4.57 -0.51 5.50
C VAL A 17 -4.22 0.20 4.19
N ALA A 18 -3.16 -0.23 3.50
CA ALA A 18 -2.74 0.33 2.21
C ALA A 18 -3.82 0.13 1.13
N TYR A 19 -4.51 -1.01 1.10
CA TYR A 19 -5.64 -1.24 0.19
C TYR A 19 -6.82 -0.32 0.47
N ILE A 20 -7.11 -0.01 1.74
CA ILE A 20 -8.14 0.97 2.10
C ILE A 20 -7.75 2.35 1.56
N ALA A 21 -6.50 2.77 1.76
CA ALA A 21 -6.00 4.04 1.25
C ALA A 21 -6.07 4.13 -0.28
N LEU A 22 -5.70 3.06 -0.99
CA LEU A 22 -5.85 2.96 -2.44
C LEU A 22 -7.32 3.09 -2.88
N GLY A 23 -8.25 2.46 -2.17
CA GLY A 23 -9.68 2.60 -2.42
C GLY A 23 -10.18 4.05 -2.26
N VAL A 24 -9.68 4.75 -1.24
CA VAL A 24 -9.98 6.18 -1.03
C VAL A 24 -9.40 7.04 -2.15
N ALA A 25 -8.15 6.79 -2.56
CA ALA A 25 -7.51 7.52 -3.67
C ALA A 25 -8.28 7.32 -4.98
N ARG A 26 -8.65 6.07 -5.30
CA ARG A 26 -9.48 5.74 -6.48
C ARG A 26 -10.83 6.41 -6.43
N SER A 27 -11.49 6.41 -5.27
CA SER A 27 -12.78 7.10 -5.09
C SER A 27 -12.66 8.62 -5.29
N SER A 28 -11.55 9.22 -4.87
CA SER A 28 -11.29 10.66 -5.08
C SER A 28 -11.01 10.97 -6.54
N TRP A 29 -10.24 10.13 -7.24
CA TRP A 29 -10.04 10.21 -8.69
C TRP A 29 -11.35 10.06 -9.46
N ASP A 30 -12.18 9.07 -9.14
CA ASP A 30 -13.46 8.82 -9.81
C ASP A 30 -14.42 10.02 -9.68
N ARG A 31 -14.40 10.71 -8.53
CA ARG A 31 -15.19 11.93 -8.31
C ARG A 31 -14.59 13.16 -8.97
N CYS A 32 -13.26 13.27 -8.99
CA CYS A 32 -12.54 14.42 -9.51
C CYS A 32 -11.22 13.98 -10.18
N PRO A 33 -11.24 13.74 -11.49
CA PRO A 33 -10.04 13.37 -12.23
C PRO A 33 -9.09 14.57 -12.34
N SER A 34 -8.07 14.61 -11.48
CA SER A 34 -7.05 15.66 -11.43
C SER A 34 -5.65 15.05 -11.35
N ALA A 35 -4.63 15.76 -11.84
CA ALA A 35 -3.26 15.27 -11.77
C ALA A 35 -2.82 14.90 -10.34
N GLU A 36 -3.28 15.65 -9.34
CA GLU A 36 -3.05 15.38 -7.93
C GLU A 36 -3.70 14.04 -7.49
N ASN A 37 -4.96 13.81 -7.86
CA ASN A 37 -5.63 12.55 -7.53
C ASN A 37 -5.05 11.36 -8.30
N ALA A 38 -4.59 11.56 -9.55
CA ALA A 38 -3.87 10.52 -10.30
C ALA A 38 -2.57 10.14 -9.58
N HIS A 39 -1.81 11.13 -9.11
CA HIS A 39 -0.59 10.90 -8.35
C HIS A 39 -0.88 10.20 -7.01
N ALA A 40 -1.95 10.58 -6.31
CA ALA A 40 -2.35 9.91 -5.07
C ALA A 40 -2.71 8.44 -5.28
N VAL A 41 -3.34 8.09 -6.42
CA VAL A 41 -3.61 6.68 -6.79
C VAL A 41 -2.30 5.93 -7.04
N ASP A 42 -1.40 6.51 -7.82
CA ASP A 42 -0.10 5.91 -8.16
C ASP A 42 0.78 5.66 -6.93
N GLU A 43 0.85 6.63 -6.02
CA GLU A 43 1.56 6.49 -4.75
C GLU A 43 0.95 5.40 -3.86
N ALA A 44 -0.38 5.37 -3.75
CA ALA A 44 -1.06 4.35 -2.94
C ALA A 44 -0.87 2.95 -3.53
N GLU A 45 -0.91 2.81 -4.86
CA GLU A 45 -0.67 1.54 -5.56
C GLU A 45 0.79 1.09 -5.40
N SER A 46 1.74 2.00 -5.54
CA SER A 46 3.15 1.75 -5.30
C SER A 46 3.44 1.31 -3.86
N CYS A 47 2.73 1.87 -2.89
CA CYS A 47 2.82 1.46 -1.49
C CYS A 47 2.33 0.03 -1.28
N VAL A 48 1.16 -0.32 -1.83
CA VAL A 48 0.61 -1.69 -1.76
C VAL A 48 1.59 -2.69 -2.38
N ASN A 49 2.13 -2.39 -3.55
CA ASN A 49 3.07 -3.28 -4.24
C ASN A 49 4.33 -3.54 -3.41
N ARG A 50 4.92 -2.49 -2.82
CA ARG A 50 6.09 -2.63 -1.93
C ARG A 50 5.80 -3.56 -0.74
N LEU A 51 4.64 -3.40 -0.10
CA LEU A 51 4.28 -4.24 1.04
C LEU A 51 4.02 -5.71 0.64
N LEU A 52 3.46 -5.95 -0.55
CA LEU A 52 3.31 -7.29 -1.10
C LEU A 52 4.67 -7.95 -1.39
N ASP A 53 5.63 -7.18 -1.93
CA ASP A 53 6.99 -7.64 -2.15
C ASP A 53 7.69 -7.99 -0.82
N ASP A 54 7.57 -7.13 0.19
CA ASP A 54 8.12 -7.36 1.53
C ASP A 54 7.51 -8.62 2.17
N ARG A 55 6.18 -8.79 2.04
CA ARG A 55 5.47 -9.97 2.53
C ARG A 55 5.90 -11.24 1.82
N PHE A 56 6.12 -11.18 0.51
CA PHE A 56 6.65 -12.30 -0.26
C PHE A 56 8.07 -12.67 0.18
N ALA A 57 8.95 -11.67 0.36
CA ALA A 57 10.32 -11.88 0.82
C ALA A 57 10.38 -12.47 2.24
N ALA A 58 9.46 -12.08 3.13
CA ALA A 58 9.40 -12.60 4.50
C ALA A 58 8.87 -14.04 4.60
N GLN A 59 8.29 -14.59 3.53
CA GLN A 59 7.80 -15.97 3.44
C GLN A 59 8.84 -16.95 2.86
N GLN A 60 9.99 -16.47 2.36
CA GLN A 60 11.09 -17.28 1.82
C GLN A 60 12.10 -17.67 2.90
#